data_AF-A0A142BWP4-F1
#
_entry.id   AF-A0A142BWP4-F1
#
_cell.length_a   1.000
_cell.length_b   1.000
_cell.length_c   1.000
_cell.angle_alpha   90.00
_cell.angle_beta   90.00
_cell.angle_gamma   90.00
#
_symmetry.space_group_name_H-M   'P 1'
#
loop_
_entity.id
_entity.type
_entity.pdbx_description
1 polymer ?
#
loop_
_entity_poly.entity_id
_entity_poly.type
_entity_poly.pdbx_seq_one_letter_code
_entity_poly.pdbx_strand_id
1 'polypeptide(L)'
;PVIFFLWLSTEISPAGCAFVTFQNEPTSTRGTRRTSRSSRHQQATSSTSQAGAGEATERTGGRTAGSKLIPQTPWTRYMIKYDIARCHGSGIFVDIGGYEAVGNKYYRMPTGKCPVMGKVISLASGADFLEPISADNPRYRGLAFPETVIKHTGASAGALTNAGNIHGNLSPVSAADLRKWGYKGNAVTNCAEYASNIVPGSDQRTKYRYPFVYDEKEEMCYILYSPMQYNQGTRYCDEDGSAKEGPSS
;
A
#
# COMPACT_ATOMS: atom_id res chain seq x y z
N PRO A 1 -20.46 26.97 -38.72
CA PRO A 1 -20.81 25.86 -37.81
C PRO A 1 -19.92 25.88 -36.55
N VAL A 2 -20.42 26.51 -35.49
CA VAL A 2 -19.72 26.61 -34.20
C VAL A 2 -20.07 25.36 -33.40
N ILE A 3 -19.09 24.48 -33.17
CA ILE A 3 -19.26 23.26 -32.39
C ILE A 3 -18.94 23.61 -30.93
N PHE A 4 -20.00 23.76 -30.13
CA PHE A 4 -19.90 23.81 -28.67
C PHE A 4 -19.50 22.43 -28.16
N PHE A 5 -18.27 22.27 -27.69
CA PHE A 5 -17.90 21.14 -26.85
C PHE A 5 -18.42 21.40 -25.43
N LEU A 6 -19.60 20.86 -25.13
CA LEU A 6 -20.06 20.66 -23.76
C LEU A 6 -19.13 19.62 -23.11
N TRP A 7 -18.12 20.10 -22.39
CA TRP A 7 -17.44 19.28 -21.39
C TRP A 7 -18.44 19.04 -20.25
N LEU A 8 -19.02 17.84 -20.19
CA LEU A 8 -19.60 17.36 -18.96
C LEU A 8 -18.48 17.24 -17.93
N SER A 9 -18.46 18.16 -16.98
CA SER A 9 -17.80 17.94 -15.69
C SER A 9 -18.39 16.67 -15.10
N THR A 10 -17.69 15.54 -15.23
CA THR A 10 -17.99 14.38 -14.40
C THR A 10 -17.61 14.78 -12.99
N GLU A 11 -18.60 15.22 -12.22
CA GLU A 11 -18.48 15.29 -10.78
C GLU A 11 -17.96 13.95 -10.29
N ILE A 12 -16.79 13.95 -9.66
CA ILE A 12 -16.35 12.84 -8.84
C ILE A 12 -17.21 12.91 -7.58
N SER A 13 -18.48 12.52 -7.73
CA SER A 13 -19.28 12.09 -6.60
C SER A 13 -18.52 10.92 -5.97
N PRO A 14 -18.26 10.90 -4.65
CA PRO A 14 -17.63 9.77 -3.98
C PRO A 14 -18.60 8.58 -4.08
N ALA A 15 -18.55 7.89 -5.21
CA ALA A 15 -19.47 6.85 -5.60
C ALA A 15 -19.12 5.57 -4.83
N GLY A 16 -19.48 5.56 -3.54
CA GLY A 16 -19.42 4.41 -2.66
C GLY A 16 -18.00 3.88 -2.38
N CYS A 17 -17.79 3.42 -1.16
CA CYS A 17 -16.72 2.47 -0.87
C CYS A 17 -17.36 1.20 -0.32
N ALA A 18 -16.73 0.07 -0.64
CA ALA A 18 -17.15 -1.21 -0.12
C ALA A 18 -16.14 -1.65 0.94
N PHE A 19 -16.66 -2.25 2.00
CA PHE A 19 -15.84 -2.94 2.97
C PHE A 19 -15.79 -4.41 2.57
N VAL A 20 -14.59 -4.91 2.26
CA VAL A 20 -14.38 -6.29 1.82
C VAL A 20 -13.39 -6.95 2.77
N THR A 21 -13.83 -8.00 3.46
CA THR A 21 -12.97 -8.80 4.33
C THR A 21 -12.13 -9.76 3.50
N PHE A 22 -10.81 -9.65 3.55
CA PHE A 22 -9.91 -10.66 3.00
C PHE A 22 -9.33 -11.51 4.13
N GLN A 23 -9.61 -12.82 4.11
CA GLN A 23 -8.82 -13.76 4.90
C GLN A 23 -7.43 -13.85 4.26
N ASN A 24 -6.43 -13.26 4.92
CA ASN A 24 -5.06 -13.64 4.66
C ASN A 24 -4.89 -15.08 5.18
N GLU A 25 -5.04 -16.08 4.31
CA GLU A 25 -4.54 -17.41 4.62
C GLU A 25 -3.03 -17.27 4.91
N PRO A 26 -2.54 -17.74 6.07
CA PRO A 26 -1.11 -17.80 6.29
C PRO A 26 -0.54 -18.80 5.28
N THR A 27 0.10 -18.32 4.22
CA THR A 27 0.94 -19.15 3.33
C THR A 27 2.14 -19.66 4.11
N SER A 28 1.90 -20.67 4.95
CA SER A 28 2.90 -21.59 5.46
C SER A 28 3.10 -22.66 4.40
N THR A 29 3.81 -22.33 3.33
CA THR A 29 4.38 -23.34 2.45
C THR A 29 5.56 -24.01 3.16
N ARG A 30 5.27 -24.83 4.16
CA ARG A 30 6.20 -25.85 4.65
C ARG A 30 6.15 -27.02 3.66
N GLY A 31 6.81 -26.83 2.52
CA GLY A 31 6.97 -27.85 1.50
C GLY A 31 7.75 -29.04 2.06
N THR A 32 7.05 -30.14 2.26
CA THR A 32 7.59 -31.47 2.54
C THR A 32 8.46 -31.91 1.36
N ARG A 33 9.75 -32.14 1.61
CA ARG A 33 10.66 -32.78 0.65
C ARG A 33 10.16 -34.19 0.34
N ARG A 34 9.59 -34.40 -0.85
CA ARG A 34 9.55 -35.71 -1.50
C ARG A 34 10.85 -35.88 -2.28
N THR A 35 11.74 -36.69 -1.75
CA THR A 35 12.92 -37.20 -2.43
C THR A 35 12.52 -38.25 -3.46
N SER A 36 12.52 -37.88 -4.74
CA SER A 36 12.45 -38.83 -5.85
C SER A 36 13.87 -39.20 -6.26
N ARG A 37 14.30 -40.41 -5.86
CA ARG A 37 15.51 -41.07 -6.38
C ARG A 37 15.29 -41.36 -7.88
N SER A 38 16.18 -40.84 -8.72
CA SER A 38 16.38 -41.34 -10.08
C SER A 38 17.86 -41.64 -10.26
N SER A 39 18.18 -42.92 -10.24
CA SER A 39 19.46 -43.51 -10.61
C SER A 39 19.62 -43.51 -12.13
N ARG A 40 20.72 -42.96 -12.66
CA ARG A 40 21.30 -43.49 -13.91
C ARG A 40 22.81 -43.29 -13.99
N HIS A 41 23.48 -44.41 -14.19
CA HIS A 41 24.88 -44.63 -14.48
C HIS A 41 25.38 -43.94 -15.77
N GLN A 42 26.64 -43.48 -15.77
CA GLN A 42 27.72 -43.83 -16.72
C GLN A 42 29.02 -43.09 -16.30
N GLN A 43 30.05 -43.80 -15.81
CA GLN A 43 31.33 -44.11 -16.50
C GLN A 43 32.04 -42.86 -17.06
N ALA A 44 33.05 -42.31 -16.39
CA ALA A 44 34.47 -42.71 -16.31
C ALA A 44 35.32 -42.22 -17.49
N THR A 45 36.30 -41.34 -17.22
CA THR A 45 37.69 -41.34 -17.72
C THR A 45 38.52 -40.28 -17.01
N SER A 46 39.72 -40.68 -16.61
CA SER A 46 40.79 -39.93 -15.96
C SER A 46 41.72 -39.20 -16.93
N SER A 47 42.26 -38.04 -16.55
CA SER A 47 43.67 -37.70 -16.83
C SER A 47 44.15 -36.51 -16.01
N THR A 48 45.26 -36.75 -15.32
CA THR A 48 46.13 -35.87 -14.53
C THR A 48 46.87 -34.85 -15.41
N SER A 49 47.07 -33.60 -14.95
CA SER A 49 48.40 -32.98 -14.75
C SER A 49 48.39 -31.44 -14.71
N GLN A 50 49.11 -30.95 -13.70
CA GLN A 50 49.97 -29.76 -13.65
C GLN A 50 49.42 -28.34 -13.57
N ALA A 51 50.11 -27.62 -12.69
CA ALA A 51 49.94 -26.26 -12.26
C ALA A 51 50.48 -25.26 -13.29
N GLY A 52 49.89 -24.07 -13.30
CA GLY A 52 50.40 -22.89 -13.98
C GLY A 52 49.71 -21.66 -13.42
N ALA A 53 50.46 -20.88 -12.64
CA ALA A 53 50.08 -19.54 -12.23
C ALA A 53 50.06 -18.62 -13.46
N GLY A 54 49.01 -17.82 -13.61
CA GLY A 54 48.85 -16.88 -14.71
C GLY A 54 47.73 -15.89 -14.43
N GLU A 55 48.09 -14.62 -14.44
CA GLU A 55 47.35 -13.45 -14.01
C GLU A 55 46.42 -12.91 -15.12
N ALA A 56 45.30 -12.33 -14.69
CA ALA A 56 44.39 -11.42 -15.43
C ALA A 56 43.66 -11.91 -16.71
N THR A 57 42.33 -12.02 -16.61
CA THR A 57 41.41 -11.22 -17.46
C THR A 57 39.97 -11.30 -16.95
N GLU A 58 39.43 -10.13 -16.63
CA GLU A 58 38.05 -9.88 -16.27
C GLU A 58 37.16 -10.12 -17.50
N ARG A 59 36.45 -11.25 -17.53
CA ARG A 59 35.30 -11.47 -18.41
C ARG A 59 34.08 -11.72 -17.54
N THR A 60 33.17 -10.76 -17.59
CA THR A 60 31.80 -10.77 -17.07
C THR A 60 31.00 -11.92 -17.67
N GLY A 61 31.22 -13.13 -17.12
CA GLY A 61 30.39 -14.31 -17.34
C GLY A 61 29.28 -14.37 -16.29
N GLY A 62 28.04 -14.51 -16.74
CA GLY A 62 26.83 -14.54 -15.93
C GLY A 62 26.96 -15.43 -14.71
N ARG A 63 26.95 -14.81 -13.52
CA ARG A 63 26.78 -15.52 -12.26
C ARG A 63 25.30 -15.71 -12.01
N THR A 64 24.87 -16.95 -12.12
CA THR A 64 23.76 -17.50 -11.32
C THR A 64 23.96 -17.04 -9.87
N ALA A 65 23.19 -16.03 -9.48
CA ALA A 65 23.17 -15.52 -8.11
C ALA A 65 22.50 -16.57 -7.22
N GLY A 66 23.24 -17.61 -6.86
CA GLY A 66 22.95 -18.39 -5.67
C GLY A 66 23.01 -17.43 -4.49
N SER A 67 21.84 -16.96 -4.03
CA SER A 67 21.70 -16.16 -2.83
C SER A 67 22.47 -16.86 -1.71
N LYS A 68 23.63 -16.32 -1.33
CA LYS A 68 24.34 -16.76 -0.15
C LYS A 68 23.41 -16.45 1.02
N LEU A 69 22.74 -17.47 1.54
CA LEU A 69 21.93 -17.38 2.76
C LEU A 69 22.82 -16.75 3.83
N ILE A 70 22.49 -15.52 4.23
CA ILE A 70 23.20 -14.80 5.30
C ILE A 70 23.10 -15.69 6.55
N PRO A 71 24.23 -16.12 7.15
CA PRO A 71 24.22 -16.92 8.36
C PRO A 71 23.36 -16.27 9.44
N GLN A 72 22.40 -17.01 9.97
CA GLN A 72 21.42 -16.47 10.93
C GLN A 72 22.04 -16.40 12.33
N THR A 73 22.76 -15.32 12.61
CA THR A 73 23.22 -14.99 13.97
C THR A 73 22.11 -14.26 14.75
N PRO A 74 22.17 -14.19 16.10
CA PRO A 74 21.27 -13.33 16.88
C PRO A 74 21.28 -11.87 16.39
N TRP A 75 22.45 -11.36 16.02
CA TRP A 75 22.61 -10.03 15.43
C TRP A 75 21.96 -9.93 14.06
N THR A 76 22.14 -10.90 13.18
CA THR A 76 21.49 -10.92 11.86
C THR A 76 19.96 -10.91 11.99
N ARG A 77 19.41 -11.60 13.00
CA ARG A 77 17.96 -11.59 13.29
C ARG A 77 17.49 -10.24 13.85
N TYR A 78 18.26 -9.63 14.75
CA TYR A 78 17.91 -8.32 15.31
C TYR A 78 18.03 -7.21 14.26
N MET A 79 19.08 -7.25 13.45
CA MET A 79 19.41 -6.20 12.49
C MET A 79 18.52 -6.19 11.24
N ILE A 80 17.79 -7.28 10.98
CA ILE A 80 16.92 -7.39 9.80
C ILE A 80 15.90 -6.25 9.72
N LYS A 81 15.41 -5.74 10.85
CA LYS A 81 14.44 -4.63 10.89
C LYS A 81 14.98 -3.30 10.34
N TYR A 82 16.31 -3.15 10.29
CA TYR A 82 16.98 -1.97 9.73
C TYR A 82 17.29 -2.13 8.24
N ASP A 83 17.11 -3.32 7.67
CA ASP A 83 17.16 -3.53 6.22
C ASP A 83 15.86 -3.03 5.60
N ILE A 84 15.78 -1.71 5.42
CA ILE A 84 14.57 -1.00 4.94
C ILE A 84 14.13 -1.53 3.58
N ALA A 85 15.06 -1.80 2.67
CA ALA A 85 14.74 -2.31 1.34
C ALA A 85 14.03 -3.66 1.42
N ARG A 86 14.42 -4.51 2.38
CA ARG A 86 13.80 -5.81 2.60
C ARG A 86 12.51 -5.74 3.43
N CYS A 87 12.51 -4.96 4.50
CA CYS A 87 11.41 -4.91 5.46
C CYS A 87 10.27 -4.01 5.00
N HIS A 88 10.57 -2.80 4.54
CA HIS A 88 9.57 -1.84 4.08
C HIS A 88 9.24 -2.05 2.60
N GLY A 89 10.26 -2.17 1.74
CA GLY A 89 10.10 -2.59 0.34
C GLY A 89 9.45 -1.56 -0.61
N SER A 90 9.34 -0.30 -0.20
CA SER A 90 8.83 0.80 -1.02
C SER A 90 9.54 2.13 -0.69
N GLY A 91 9.13 3.24 -1.30
CA GLY A 91 9.59 4.57 -0.93
C GLY A 91 9.05 5.02 0.43
N ILE A 92 9.85 5.72 1.23
CA ILE A 92 9.44 6.23 2.55
C ILE A 92 8.86 7.64 2.44
N PHE A 93 9.62 8.55 1.82
CA PHE A 93 9.21 9.96 1.63
C PHE A 93 7.93 10.04 0.79
N VAL A 94 7.93 9.39 -0.38
CA VAL A 94 6.75 9.19 -1.23
C VAL A 94 6.60 7.69 -1.52
N ASP A 95 5.55 7.08 -0.98
CA ASP A 95 5.22 5.67 -1.16
C ASP A 95 4.13 5.50 -2.23
N ILE A 96 4.55 5.10 -3.41
CA ILE A 96 3.68 4.82 -4.56
C ILE A 96 4.22 3.60 -5.32
N GLY A 97 4.72 2.62 -4.57
CA GLY A 97 5.40 1.44 -5.13
C GLY A 97 4.46 0.46 -5.84
N GLY A 98 3.17 0.49 -5.52
CA GLY A 98 2.15 -0.37 -6.12
C GLY A 98 1.45 0.27 -7.32
N TYR A 99 0.87 -0.59 -8.14
CA TYR A 99 -0.02 -0.25 -9.24
C TYR A 99 -1.18 -1.25 -9.27
N GLU A 100 -2.40 -0.76 -9.39
CA GLU A 100 -3.58 -1.62 -9.46
C GLU A 100 -4.67 -1.02 -10.36
N ALA A 101 -5.47 -1.88 -10.99
CA ALA A 101 -6.61 -1.48 -11.79
C ALA A 101 -7.85 -1.24 -10.91
N VAL A 102 -8.55 -0.14 -11.16
CA VAL A 102 -9.89 0.14 -10.61
C VAL A 102 -10.80 0.44 -11.80
N GLY A 103 -11.67 -0.52 -12.15
CA GLY A 103 -12.40 -0.48 -13.41
C GLY A 103 -11.43 -0.50 -14.61
N ASN A 104 -11.50 0.50 -15.48
CA ASN A 104 -10.68 0.59 -16.69
C ASN A 104 -9.44 1.48 -16.55
N LYS A 105 -9.11 1.92 -15.33
CA LYS A 105 -8.00 2.84 -15.06
C LYS A 105 -7.00 2.21 -14.11
N TYR A 106 -5.73 2.55 -14.30
CA TYR A 106 -4.64 2.12 -13.44
C TYR A 106 -4.23 3.25 -12.50
N TYR A 107 -4.12 2.94 -11.22
CA TYR A 107 -3.75 3.87 -10.17
C TYR A 107 -2.52 3.37 -9.43
N ARG A 108 -1.70 4.31 -8.95
CA ARG A 108 -0.62 4.02 -8.01
C ARG A 108 -1.17 3.94 -6.59
N MET A 109 -0.58 3.07 -5.77
CA MET A 109 -0.93 2.98 -4.36
C MET A 109 0.32 2.76 -3.49
N PRO A 110 0.28 3.16 -2.22
CA PRO A 110 1.32 2.83 -1.24
C PRO A 110 1.42 1.31 -1.03
N THR A 111 2.64 0.81 -0.85
CA THR A 111 2.91 -0.63 -0.64
C THR A 111 3.93 -0.91 0.45
N GLY A 112 4.41 0.13 1.13
CA GLY A 112 5.34 0.03 2.24
C GLY A 112 4.76 -0.80 3.39
N LYS A 113 5.51 -1.80 3.83
CA LYS A 113 5.04 -2.75 4.86
C LYS A 113 5.28 -2.28 6.30
N CYS A 114 6.03 -1.20 6.47
CA CYS A 114 6.35 -0.63 7.78
C CYS A 114 5.67 0.73 7.94
N PRO A 115 5.12 1.03 9.13
CA PRO A 115 4.60 2.36 9.42
C PRO A 115 5.72 3.40 9.36
N VAL A 116 5.40 4.60 8.87
CA VAL A 116 6.33 5.74 8.84
C VAL A 116 5.95 6.71 9.95
N MET A 117 6.63 6.59 11.08
CA MET A 117 6.32 7.37 12.29
C MET A 117 6.62 8.86 12.08
N GLY A 118 5.67 9.72 12.45
CA GLY A 118 5.82 11.18 12.38
C GLY A 118 5.71 11.77 10.97
N LYS A 119 5.35 10.97 9.95
CA LYS A 119 5.08 11.49 8.60
C LYS A 119 3.79 12.27 8.58
N VAL A 120 3.85 13.48 8.01
CA VAL A 120 2.70 14.36 7.76
C VAL A 120 2.73 14.82 6.31
N ILE A 121 1.57 15.21 5.78
CA ILE A 121 1.46 15.86 4.47
C ILE A 121 1.14 17.32 4.72
N SER A 122 2.07 18.20 4.37
CA SER A 122 1.83 19.65 4.43
C SER A 122 1.12 20.09 3.17
N LEU A 123 -0.06 20.67 3.32
CA LEU A 123 -0.82 21.25 2.21
C LEU A 123 -0.48 22.73 2.09
N ALA A 124 -0.23 23.18 0.85
CA ALA A 124 0.10 24.59 0.58
C ALA A 124 -1.01 25.56 1.02
N SER A 125 -2.27 25.09 1.04
CA SER A 125 -3.42 25.87 1.48
C SER A 125 -3.48 26.09 3.00
N GLY A 126 -2.65 25.37 3.78
CA GLY A 126 -2.64 25.40 5.24
C GLY A 126 -3.71 24.55 5.91
N ALA A 127 -4.55 23.83 5.15
CA ALA A 127 -5.52 22.89 5.68
C ALA A 127 -4.85 21.68 6.33
N ASP A 128 -5.52 21.04 7.29
CA ASP A 128 -5.07 19.77 7.84
C ASP A 128 -5.36 18.65 6.83
N PHE A 129 -4.35 17.84 6.51
CA PHE A 129 -4.51 16.72 5.59
C PHE A 129 -5.43 15.62 6.12
N LEU A 130 -5.71 15.60 7.42
CA LEU A 130 -6.70 14.72 8.04
C LEU A 130 -8.15 15.22 7.88
N GLU A 131 -8.35 16.44 7.39
CA GLU A 131 -9.69 16.89 7.00
C GLU A 131 -10.21 16.08 5.80
N PRO A 132 -11.53 15.87 5.71
CA PRO A 132 -12.11 15.20 4.57
C PRO A 132 -11.83 15.92 3.25
N ILE A 133 -11.76 15.15 2.15
CA ILE A 133 -11.82 15.73 0.82
C ILE A 133 -13.21 16.35 0.60
N SER A 134 -13.24 17.60 0.13
CA SER A 134 -14.47 18.30 -0.27
C SER A 134 -14.33 18.87 -1.68
N ALA A 135 -15.44 18.88 -2.42
CA ALA A 135 -15.56 19.55 -3.70
C ALA A 135 -15.98 21.03 -3.55
N ASP A 136 -16.47 21.44 -2.37
CA ASP A 136 -17.15 22.73 -2.18
C ASP A 136 -16.15 23.88 -2.08
N ASN A 137 -15.03 23.68 -1.39
CA ASN A 137 -13.98 24.67 -1.26
C ASN A 137 -12.57 24.05 -1.40
N PRO A 138 -11.87 24.27 -2.52
CA PRO A 138 -10.56 23.69 -2.76
C PRO A 138 -9.47 24.19 -1.79
N ARG A 139 -9.72 25.31 -1.08
CA ARG A 139 -8.79 25.89 -0.11
C ARG A 139 -8.74 25.12 1.21
N TYR A 140 -9.83 24.48 1.60
CA TYR A 140 -9.98 23.78 2.89
C TYR A 140 -10.32 22.31 2.70
N ARG A 141 -9.69 21.66 1.73
CA ARG A 141 -9.81 20.21 1.54
C ARG A 141 -8.56 19.53 2.08
N GLY A 142 -8.76 18.57 2.97
CA GLY A 142 -7.72 17.61 3.31
C GLY A 142 -7.68 16.45 2.33
N LEU A 143 -7.14 15.33 2.78
CA LEU A 143 -6.97 14.10 2.00
C LEU A 143 -7.76 12.92 2.57
N ALA A 144 -8.37 13.09 3.74
CA ALA A 144 -9.14 12.04 4.39
C ALA A 144 -10.44 11.73 3.64
N PHE A 145 -11.02 10.60 3.99
CA PHE A 145 -12.29 10.17 3.45
C PHE A 145 -13.42 11.18 3.73
N PRO A 146 -14.29 11.47 2.74
CA PRO A 146 -15.51 12.22 2.99
C PRO A 146 -16.43 11.41 3.91
N GLU A 147 -17.40 12.09 4.52
CA GLU A 147 -18.43 11.43 5.32
C GLU A 147 -19.13 10.35 4.49
N THR A 148 -18.80 9.09 4.79
CA THR A 148 -19.22 7.93 4.02
C THR A 148 -19.72 6.89 4.99
N VAL A 149 -20.99 6.52 4.85
CA VAL A 149 -21.60 5.49 5.68
C VAL A 149 -21.14 4.12 5.18
N ILE A 150 -20.80 3.23 6.11
CA ILE A 150 -20.43 1.86 5.80
C ILE A 150 -21.63 1.13 5.17
N LYS A 151 -21.54 0.84 3.87
CA LYS A 151 -22.50 -0.05 3.18
C LYS A 151 -22.02 -1.49 3.35
N HIS A 152 -22.69 -2.24 4.23
CA HIS A 152 -22.43 -3.68 4.37
C HIS A 152 -22.90 -4.44 3.12
N THR A 153 -21.96 -4.86 2.28
CA THR A 153 -22.20 -5.89 1.26
C THR A 153 -21.88 -7.24 1.90
N GLY A 154 -22.91 -8.09 2.04
CA GLY A 154 -22.86 -9.32 2.82
C GLY A 154 -21.69 -10.27 2.54
N ALA A 155 -21.44 -11.13 3.54
CA ALA A 155 -20.30 -12.04 3.75
C ALA A 155 -19.08 -11.41 4.49
N SER A 156 -19.31 -10.85 5.67
CA SER A 156 -18.27 -10.49 6.63
C SER A 156 -17.61 -11.75 7.22
N ALA A 157 -16.57 -12.27 6.58
CA ALA A 157 -15.77 -13.36 7.14
C ALA A 157 -14.57 -12.77 7.91
N GLY A 158 -14.78 -12.52 9.21
CA GLY A 158 -13.77 -12.03 10.17
C GLY A 158 -14.29 -10.87 11.02
N ALA A 159 -13.99 -10.89 12.33
CA ALA A 159 -14.19 -9.92 13.43
C ALA A 159 -15.59 -9.22 13.58
N LEU A 160 -16.19 -8.85 12.46
CA LEU A 160 -17.51 -8.26 12.26
C LEU A 160 -18.66 -9.28 12.34
N THR A 161 -18.40 -10.57 12.60
CA THR A 161 -19.43 -11.62 12.64
C THR A 161 -20.48 -11.43 13.74
N ASN A 162 -20.17 -10.61 14.75
CA ASN A 162 -21.08 -10.25 15.85
C ASN A 162 -21.49 -8.77 15.84
N ALA A 163 -21.02 -7.98 14.87
CA ALA A 163 -21.37 -6.57 14.78
C ALA A 163 -22.66 -6.43 13.97
N GLY A 164 -23.80 -6.58 14.64
CA GLY A 164 -25.07 -6.10 14.09
C GLY A 164 -24.93 -4.64 13.67
N ASN A 165 -25.42 -4.30 12.46
CA ASN A 165 -25.43 -2.98 11.83
C ASN A 165 -24.41 -1.97 12.41
N ILE A 166 -23.20 -1.93 11.85
CA ILE A 166 -22.27 -0.85 12.19
C ILE A 166 -22.82 0.45 11.60
N HIS A 167 -23.55 1.18 12.42
CA HIS A 167 -23.90 2.57 12.16
C HIS A 167 -22.68 3.42 12.49
N GLY A 168 -21.98 3.90 11.47
CA GLY A 168 -20.82 4.77 11.65
C GLY A 168 -20.22 5.22 10.32
N ASN A 169 -19.42 6.28 10.39
CA ASN A 169 -18.60 6.72 9.27
C ASN A 169 -17.48 5.70 9.04
N LEU A 170 -17.11 5.52 7.78
CA LEU A 170 -15.96 4.71 7.37
C LEU A 170 -14.63 5.31 7.87
N SER A 171 -14.59 6.63 8.04
CA SER A 171 -13.44 7.33 8.58
C SER A 171 -13.85 8.70 9.14
N PRO A 172 -13.21 9.18 10.22
CA PRO A 172 -12.27 8.44 11.06
C PRO A 172 -12.96 7.42 11.99
N VAL A 173 -12.19 6.46 12.51
CA VAL A 173 -12.67 5.41 13.43
C VAL A 173 -11.78 5.35 14.66
N SER A 174 -12.36 5.27 15.86
CA SER A 174 -11.58 5.18 17.09
C SER A 174 -10.92 3.81 17.27
N ALA A 175 -9.76 3.77 17.94
CA ALA A 175 -9.10 2.52 18.32
C ALA A 175 -10.01 1.64 19.20
N ALA A 176 -10.85 2.27 20.03
CA ALA A 176 -11.84 1.57 20.85
C ALA A 176 -12.90 0.85 19.99
N ASP A 177 -13.38 1.48 18.92
CA ASP A 177 -14.38 0.86 18.03
C ASP A 177 -13.78 -0.29 17.22
N LEU A 178 -12.55 -0.15 16.72
CA LEU A 178 -11.83 -1.27 16.09
C LEU A 178 -11.72 -2.47 17.05
N ARG A 179 -11.43 -2.24 18.33
CA ARG A 179 -11.40 -3.31 19.34
C ARG A 179 -12.77 -3.94 19.55
N LYS A 180 -13.84 -3.13 19.64
CA LYS A 180 -15.23 -3.63 19.74
C LYS A 180 -15.63 -4.47 18.53
N TRP A 181 -15.13 -4.12 17.35
CA TRP A 181 -15.34 -4.87 16.11
C TRP A 181 -14.45 -6.11 15.99
N GLY A 182 -13.66 -6.44 17.01
CA GLY A 182 -12.93 -7.70 17.11
C GLY A 182 -11.51 -7.70 16.57
N TYR A 183 -10.94 -6.54 16.24
CA TYR A 183 -9.52 -6.42 15.88
C TYR A 183 -8.63 -6.68 17.11
N LYS A 184 -7.57 -7.48 16.94
CA LYS A 184 -6.76 -8.05 18.06
C LYS A 184 -5.32 -7.55 18.12
N GLY A 185 -4.86 -6.79 17.13
CA GLY A 185 -3.52 -6.20 17.10
C GLY A 185 -3.40 -4.97 18.01
N ASN A 186 -2.23 -4.35 17.98
CA ASN A 186 -2.06 -3.00 18.53
C ASN A 186 -2.82 -1.97 17.67
N ALA A 187 -2.99 -0.75 18.17
CA ALA A 187 -3.84 0.24 17.52
C ALA A 187 -3.43 0.58 16.08
N VAL A 188 -2.12 0.72 15.82
CA VAL A 188 -1.57 0.93 14.46
C VAL A 188 -1.85 -0.27 13.55
N THR A 189 -1.66 -1.49 14.05
CA THR A 189 -1.90 -2.73 13.27
C THR A 189 -3.38 -2.88 12.96
N ASN A 190 -4.26 -2.58 13.92
CA ASN A 190 -5.71 -2.62 13.72
C ASN A 190 -6.14 -1.60 12.67
N CYS A 191 -5.59 -0.39 12.71
CA CYS A 191 -5.87 0.64 11.71
C CYS A 191 -5.37 0.21 10.32
N ALA A 192 -4.19 -0.38 10.22
CA ALA A 192 -3.65 -0.92 8.97
C ALA A 192 -4.52 -2.04 8.39
N GLU A 193 -4.94 -2.99 9.25
CA GLU A 193 -5.81 -4.10 8.86
C GLU A 193 -7.18 -3.58 8.41
N TYR A 194 -7.76 -2.64 9.16
CA TYR A 194 -9.02 -1.98 8.81
C TYR A 194 -8.94 -1.31 7.44
N ALA A 195 -7.92 -0.47 7.20
CA ALA A 195 -7.69 0.19 5.93
C ALA A 195 -7.51 -0.79 4.76
N SER A 196 -6.84 -1.93 5.01
CA SER A 196 -6.62 -2.99 4.01
C SER A 196 -7.90 -3.73 3.59
N ASN A 197 -9.00 -3.56 4.32
CA ASN A 197 -10.30 -4.11 3.97
C ASN A 197 -11.19 -3.10 3.22
N ILE A 198 -10.75 -1.84 3.07
CA ILE A 198 -11.52 -0.82 2.36
C ILE A 198 -11.10 -0.80 0.89
N VAL A 199 -12.09 -0.92 0.01
CA VAL A 199 -11.89 -0.90 -1.44
C VAL A 199 -12.83 0.11 -2.11
N PRO A 200 -12.45 0.64 -3.28
CA PRO A 200 -13.34 1.45 -4.11
C PRO A 200 -14.67 0.74 -4.37
N GLY A 201 -15.79 1.42 -4.16
CA GLY A 201 -17.12 0.82 -4.34
C GLY A 201 -17.45 0.52 -5.80
N SER A 202 -16.78 1.20 -6.74
CA SER A 202 -16.91 1.00 -8.18
C SER A 202 -16.34 -0.35 -8.66
N ASP A 203 -15.41 -0.95 -7.92
CA ASP A 203 -14.81 -2.23 -8.26
C ASP A 203 -14.36 -2.97 -7.01
N GLN A 204 -15.23 -3.83 -6.47
CA GLN A 204 -14.94 -4.58 -5.25
C GLN A 204 -13.88 -5.69 -5.43
N ARG A 205 -13.53 -6.02 -6.68
CA ARG A 205 -12.54 -7.06 -7.00
C ARG A 205 -11.12 -6.50 -7.12
N THR A 206 -10.98 -5.18 -7.09
CA THR A 206 -9.68 -4.53 -7.15
C THR A 206 -8.81 -4.89 -5.94
N LYS A 207 -7.50 -4.96 -6.15
CA LYS A 207 -6.53 -5.03 -5.04
C LYS A 207 -6.10 -3.65 -4.56
N TYR A 208 -6.73 -2.58 -5.05
CA TYR A 208 -6.40 -1.22 -4.67
C TYR A 208 -6.78 -1.01 -3.20
N ARG A 209 -5.87 -0.42 -2.42
CA ARG A 209 -6.08 -0.12 -1.01
C ARG A 209 -5.73 1.32 -0.72
N TYR A 210 -6.57 1.94 0.11
CA TYR A 210 -6.35 3.31 0.56
C TYR A 210 -5.25 3.36 1.64
N PRO A 211 -4.42 4.41 1.65
CA PRO A 211 -3.52 4.67 2.77
C PRO A 211 -4.28 5.01 4.04
N PHE A 212 -3.61 4.89 5.18
CA PHE A 212 -4.14 5.27 6.48
C PHE A 212 -3.16 6.11 7.28
N VAL A 213 -3.70 6.82 8.27
CA VAL A 213 -2.95 7.53 9.31
C VAL A 213 -3.55 7.13 10.64
N TYR A 214 -2.69 6.75 11.59
CA TYR A 214 -3.12 6.55 12.96
C TYR A 214 -2.61 7.72 13.81
N ASP A 215 -3.54 8.46 14.40
CA ASP A 215 -3.25 9.47 15.40
C ASP A 215 -3.19 8.80 16.77
N GLU A 216 -1.98 8.67 17.33
CA GLU A 216 -1.78 8.07 18.64
C GLU A 216 -2.32 8.94 19.78
N LYS A 217 -2.34 10.27 19.61
CA LYS A 217 -2.78 11.19 20.65
C LYS A 217 -4.30 11.16 20.81
N GLU A 218 -5.02 11.21 19.70
CA GLU A 218 -6.49 11.19 19.69
C GLU A 218 -7.05 9.75 19.61
N GLU A 219 -6.19 8.75 19.43
CA GLU A 219 -6.52 7.34 19.24
C GLU A 219 -7.46 7.08 18.04
N MET A 220 -7.24 7.81 16.95
CA MET A 220 -8.11 7.80 15.76
C MET A 220 -7.39 7.23 14.54
N CYS A 221 -8.09 6.39 13.81
CA CYS A 221 -7.70 5.83 12.52
C CYS A 221 -8.36 6.60 11.37
N TYR A 222 -7.56 7.29 10.58
CA TYR A 222 -7.98 8.02 9.38
C TYR A 222 -7.63 7.22 8.13
N ILE A 223 -8.56 7.16 7.19
CA ILE A 223 -8.37 6.58 5.87
C ILE A 223 -8.24 7.75 4.92
N LEU A 224 -7.19 7.74 4.11
CA LEU A 224 -6.96 8.80 3.12
C LEU A 224 -7.61 8.40 1.81
N TYR A 225 -8.54 9.22 1.33
CA TYR A 225 -9.17 9.01 0.01
C TYR A 225 -8.16 9.20 -1.11
N SER A 226 -7.26 10.17 -0.97
CA SER A 226 -6.19 10.44 -1.92
C SER A 226 -4.87 9.84 -1.45
N PRO A 227 -4.18 9.01 -2.27
CA PRO A 227 -2.84 8.50 -1.96
C PRO A 227 -1.71 9.50 -2.28
N MET A 228 -2.05 10.71 -2.75
CA MET A 228 -1.07 11.74 -3.14
C MET A 228 -0.29 12.23 -1.92
N GLN A 229 1.04 12.27 -2.05
CA GLN A 229 1.95 12.64 -0.95
C GLN A 229 2.85 13.82 -1.30
N TYR A 230 2.99 14.13 -2.58
CA TYR A 230 3.83 15.21 -3.06
C TYR A 230 3.32 15.70 -4.41
N ASN A 231 3.04 17.00 -4.49
CA ASN A 231 2.73 17.70 -5.73
C ASN A 231 3.37 19.08 -5.62
N GLN A 232 4.17 19.45 -6.61
CA GLN A 232 4.87 20.74 -6.68
C GLN A 232 5.02 21.19 -8.12
N GLY A 233 5.25 22.49 -8.30
CA GLY A 233 5.44 23.14 -9.58
C GLY A 233 4.21 23.92 -9.99
N THR A 234 4.42 25.17 -10.39
CA THR A 234 3.35 26.14 -10.73
C THR A 234 2.44 25.65 -11.85
N ARG A 235 2.92 24.74 -12.70
CA ARG A 235 2.13 24.10 -13.77
C ARG A 235 1.12 23.06 -13.25
N TYR A 236 1.35 22.48 -12.08
CA TYR A 236 0.63 21.32 -11.57
C TYR A 236 -0.18 21.59 -10.31
N CYS A 237 0.17 22.65 -9.57
CA CYS A 237 -0.54 23.09 -8.39
C CYS A 237 -0.39 24.60 -8.19
N ASP A 238 -1.41 25.17 -7.59
CA ASP A 238 -1.45 26.49 -7.00
C ASP A 238 -1.59 26.38 -5.47
N GLU A 239 -1.17 27.41 -4.75
CA GLU A 239 -1.10 27.37 -3.28
C GLU A 239 -2.48 27.50 -2.63
N ASP A 240 -3.41 28.22 -3.26
CA ASP A 240 -4.66 28.67 -2.65
C ASP A 240 -5.93 28.16 -3.35
N GLY A 241 -5.79 27.33 -4.39
CA GLY A 241 -6.91 26.79 -5.17
C GLY A 241 -7.62 27.84 -6.04
N SER A 242 -7.01 29.01 -6.25
CA SER A 242 -7.55 30.10 -7.07
C SER A 242 -7.40 29.85 -8.58
N ALA A 243 -6.43 29.05 -8.99
CA ALA A 243 -6.19 28.73 -10.39
C ALA A 243 -7.02 27.51 -10.81
N LYS A 244 -7.92 27.71 -11.78
CA LYS A 244 -8.67 26.59 -12.38
C LYS A 244 -7.79 25.70 -13.26
N GLU A 245 -6.67 26.25 -13.78
CA GLU A 245 -5.69 25.56 -14.60
C GLU A 245 -4.29 26.08 -14.28
N GLY A 246 -3.29 25.21 -14.23
CA GLY A 246 -1.89 25.65 -14.20
C GLY A 246 -1.52 26.24 -15.58
N PRO A 247 -0.58 27.20 -15.66
CA PRO A 247 -0.13 27.76 -16.92
C PRO A 247 0.46 26.63 -17.79
N SER A 248 -0.31 26.16 -18.76
CA SER A 248 0.20 25.20 -19.74
C SER A 248 1.27 25.90 -20.57
N SER A 249 2.46 25.31 -20.69
CA SER A 249 3.33 25.55 -21.85
C SER A 249 2.64 25.10 -23.14
#